data_AF-A0A1Z4LLE9-F1
#
_entry.id   AF-A0A1Z4LLE9-F1
#
_cell.length_a   1.000
_cell.length_b   1.000
_cell.length_c   1.000
_cell.angle_alpha   90.00
_cell.angle_beta   90.00
_cell.angle_gamma   90.00
#
_symmetry.space_group_name_H-M   'P 1'
#
loop_
_entity.id
_entity.type
_entity.pdbx_description
1 polymer ?
#
loop_
_entity_poly.entity_id
_entity_poly.type
_entity_poly.pdbx_seq_one_letter_code
_entity_poly.pdbx_strand_id
1 'polypeptide(L)'
;MAETYISKVNVDLWKQELTLEWTGTNAASQQKGPFHCTPGAGISGVNCDNIATSQKAGTDCTPKGEFPVLWRDRKFTEYPEAEWVTRFQDANRGIALHYYPRVPEYPSSHGCVRIQSLAAAKLIHDKSKNGKTIVKVHGELRPNFNNTLRRGATGEDVKKMQRQLSNKGYTLTIDGDFGPGTEAKVKQFQRDKRLVSDGICGLQTYGALFA
;
A
#
# COMPACT_ATOMS: atom_id res chain seq x y z
N MET A 1 17.92 -31.34 10.82
CA MET A 1 17.12 -30.91 9.66
C MET A 1 17.06 -29.39 9.65
N ALA A 2 17.18 -28.74 8.49
CA ALA A 2 17.09 -27.28 8.40
C ALA A 2 15.66 -26.83 8.78
N GLU A 3 15.56 -25.95 9.78
CA GLU A 3 14.30 -25.38 10.25
C GLU A 3 13.54 -24.71 9.10
N THR A 4 12.22 -24.91 9.02
CA THR A 4 11.37 -24.28 8.00
C THR A 4 10.95 -22.87 8.42
N TYR A 5 11.28 -21.87 7.62
CA TYR A 5 10.97 -20.46 7.87
C TYR A 5 10.73 -19.69 6.57
N ILE A 6 10.17 -18.49 6.67
CA ILE A 6 9.91 -17.60 5.53
C ILE A 6 11.24 -16.99 5.11
N SER A 7 11.72 -17.30 3.91
CA SER A 7 12.93 -16.66 3.36
C SER A 7 12.64 -15.28 2.80
N LYS A 8 11.45 -15.08 2.22
CA LYS A 8 11.05 -13.78 1.65
C LYS A 8 9.57 -13.49 1.84
N VAL A 9 9.25 -12.24 2.18
CA VAL A 9 7.91 -11.68 2.08
C VAL A 9 7.91 -10.71 0.90
N ASN A 10 7.18 -11.03 -0.17
CA ASN A 10 7.01 -10.13 -1.31
C ASN A 10 5.77 -9.27 -1.09
N VAL A 11 5.95 -7.95 -1.09
CA VAL A 11 4.90 -6.95 -0.99
C VAL A 11 4.71 -6.30 -2.36
N ASP A 12 3.55 -6.50 -2.97
CA ASP A 12 3.15 -5.83 -4.20
C ASP A 12 2.29 -4.61 -3.84
N LEU A 13 2.86 -3.41 -4.02
CA LEU A 13 2.22 -2.15 -3.68
C LEU A 13 1.01 -1.84 -4.55
N TRP A 14 0.99 -2.35 -5.79
CA TRP A 14 -0.09 -2.11 -6.75
C TRP A 14 -1.27 -3.02 -6.44
N LYS A 15 -0.98 -4.32 -6.36
CA LYS A 15 -2.01 -5.33 -6.08
C LYS A 15 -2.50 -5.27 -4.66
N GLN A 16 -1.74 -4.62 -3.77
CA GLN A 16 -2.02 -4.59 -2.34
C GLN A 16 -2.04 -6.00 -1.73
N GLU A 17 -1.11 -6.83 -2.18
CA GLU A 17 -1.00 -8.23 -1.80
C GLU A 17 0.38 -8.57 -1.26
N LEU A 18 0.40 -9.57 -0.38
CA LEU A 18 1.60 -10.19 0.18
C LEU A 18 1.69 -11.65 -0.24
N THR A 19 2.87 -12.10 -0.68
CA THR A 19 3.17 -13.52 -0.89
C THR A 19 4.42 -13.95 -0.13
N LEU A 20 4.50 -15.24 0.20
CA LEU A 20 5.56 -15.81 1.03
C LEU A 20 6.38 -16.82 0.25
N GLU A 21 7.71 -16.66 0.30
CA GLU A 21 8.66 -17.68 -0.08
C GLU A 21 9.19 -18.37 1.17
N TRP A 22 9.24 -19.70 1.13
CA TRP A 22 9.64 -20.54 2.25
C TRP A 22 10.92 -21.30 1.92
N THR A 23 11.71 -21.57 2.95
CA THR A 23 12.90 -22.44 2.87
C THR A 23 12.90 -23.44 4.04
N GLY A 24 13.64 -24.54 3.90
CA GLY A 24 13.69 -25.65 4.85
C GLY A 24 12.87 -26.87 4.42
N THR A 25 12.88 -27.90 5.26
CA THR A 25 12.39 -29.25 4.90
C THR A 25 10.91 -29.33 4.55
N ASN A 26 10.07 -28.44 5.09
CA ASN A 26 8.62 -28.42 4.85
C ASN A 26 8.16 -27.21 4.03
N ALA A 27 9.06 -26.54 3.33
CA ALA A 27 8.75 -25.29 2.60
C ALA A 27 7.62 -25.46 1.56
N ALA A 28 7.55 -26.61 0.89
CA ALA A 28 6.57 -26.85 -0.18
C ALA A 28 5.12 -26.92 0.32
N SER A 29 4.89 -27.31 1.59
CA SER A 29 3.55 -27.47 2.17
C SER A 29 3.03 -26.23 2.90
N GLN A 30 3.83 -25.16 2.97
CA GLN A 30 3.42 -23.94 3.67
C GLN A 30 2.54 -23.04 2.79
N GLN A 31 1.62 -22.31 3.41
CA GLN A 31 0.79 -21.31 2.73
C GLN A 31 1.66 -20.18 2.16
N LYS A 32 1.37 -19.76 0.92
CA LYS A 32 2.15 -18.74 0.20
C LYS A 32 1.40 -17.41 -0.02
N GLY A 33 0.13 -17.32 0.35
CA GLY A 33 -0.74 -16.18 0.02
C GLY A 33 -1.49 -16.38 -1.30
N PRO A 34 -1.97 -15.30 -1.96
CA PRO A 34 -1.79 -13.91 -1.56
C PRO A 34 -2.57 -13.55 -0.28
N PHE A 35 -2.09 -12.58 0.47
CA PHE A 35 -2.79 -11.99 1.60
C PHE A 35 -3.02 -10.50 1.35
N HIS A 36 -4.24 -10.04 1.59
CA HIS A 36 -4.58 -8.63 1.43
C HIS A 36 -3.82 -7.73 2.42
N CYS A 37 -3.35 -6.59 1.91
CA CYS A 37 -2.66 -5.58 2.69
C CYS A 37 -2.93 -4.15 2.19
N THR A 38 -2.50 -3.15 2.94
CA THR A 38 -2.48 -1.75 2.48
C THR A 38 -1.15 -1.12 2.83
N PRO A 39 -0.43 -0.55 1.84
CA PRO A 39 0.83 0.13 2.08
C PRO A 39 0.61 1.58 2.53
N GLY A 40 1.72 2.29 2.67
CA GLY A 40 1.79 3.72 2.89
C GLY A 40 1.06 4.49 1.79
N ALA A 41 0.20 5.42 2.18
CA ALA A 41 -0.58 6.23 1.26
C ALA A 41 0.29 7.14 0.38
N GLY A 42 1.47 7.52 0.90
CA GLY A 42 2.25 8.64 0.43
C GLY A 42 1.63 9.99 0.82
N ILE A 43 2.40 11.07 0.73
CA ILE A 43 1.89 12.45 0.85
C ILE A 43 1.79 13.15 -0.50
N SER A 44 0.89 14.12 -0.62
CA SER A 44 0.67 14.88 -1.86
C SER A 44 1.97 15.49 -2.39
N GLY A 45 2.21 15.36 -3.71
CA GLY A 45 3.41 15.87 -4.38
C GLY A 45 4.66 15.01 -4.22
N VAL A 46 4.60 13.90 -3.47
CA VAL A 46 5.70 12.96 -3.33
C VAL A 46 5.54 11.79 -4.29
N ASN A 47 6.58 11.52 -5.07
CA ASN A 47 6.66 10.36 -5.94
C ASN A 47 7.16 9.14 -5.16
N CYS A 48 6.25 8.34 -4.61
CA CYS A 48 6.59 7.09 -3.94
C CYS A 48 7.07 5.98 -4.88
N ASP A 49 6.97 6.14 -6.19
CA ASP A 49 7.47 5.17 -7.16
C ASP A 49 8.99 5.24 -7.36
N ASN A 50 9.56 6.42 -7.11
CA ASN A 50 11.00 6.59 -7.05
C ASN A 50 11.57 5.95 -5.77
N ILE A 51 12.50 5.00 -5.93
CA ILE A 51 13.11 4.24 -4.81
C ILE A 51 13.71 5.19 -3.76
N ALA A 52 14.55 6.13 -4.18
CA ALA A 52 15.21 7.06 -3.26
C ALA A 52 14.22 7.91 -2.47
N THR A 53 13.12 8.32 -3.12
CA THR A 53 12.06 9.09 -2.48
C THR A 53 11.25 8.23 -1.51
N SER A 54 10.85 7.02 -1.92
CA SER A 54 10.07 6.10 -1.07
C SER A 54 10.74 5.75 0.25
N GLN A 55 12.08 5.80 0.28
CA GLN A 55 12.89 5.49 1.46
C GLN A 55 13.06 6.68 2.42
N LYS A 56 12.85 7.93 1.96
CA LYS A 56 12.98 9.13 2.81
C LYS A 56 11.90 9.18 3.91
N ALA A 57 12.28 9.66 5.09
CA ALA A 57 11.34 9.95 6.18
C ALA A 57 10.38 11.09 5.81
N GLY A 58 9.18 11.10 6.41
CA GLY A 58 8.16 12.11 6.18
C GLY A 58 7.40 11.99 4.85
N THR A 59 7.63 10.91 4.09
CA THR A 59 6.98 10.71 2.77
C THR A 59 5.70 9.90 2.83
N ASP A 60 5.44 9.21 3.94
CA ASP A 60 4.39 8.20 4.13
C ASP A 60 4.34 7.10 3.05
N CYS A 61 5.39 6.96 2.26
CA CYS A 61 5.53 5.87 1.28
C CYS A 61 5.95 4.58 1.98
N THR A 62 5.47 3.41 1.57
CA THR A 62 6.19 2.17 1.93
C THR A 62 7.52 2.15 1.16
N PRO A 63 8.67 1.98 1.83
CA PRO A 63 9.97 2.04 1.17
C PRO A 63 10.14 0.87 0.19
N LYS A 64 10.49 1.16 -1.07
CA LYS A 64 10.77 0.14 -2.08
C LYS A 64 12.19 -0.39 -1.93
N GLY A 65 12.37 -1.68 -2.21
CA GLY A 65 13.66 -2.36 -2.10
C GLY A 65 13.57 -3.70 -1.37
N GLU A 66 14.72 -4.23 -0.99
CA GLU A 66 14.85 -5.45 -0.20
C GLU A 66 15.45 -5.12 1.16
N PHE A 67 14.76 -5.54 2.21
CA PHE A 67 15.10 -5.19 3.58
C PHE A 67 15.12 -6.43 4.45
N PRO A 68 16.17 -6.67 5.25
CA PRO A 68 16.14 -7.75 6.22
C PRO A 68 15.12 -7.42 7.32
N VAL A 69 14.42 -8.45 7.79
CA VAL A 69 13.67 -8.33 9.05
C VAL A 69 14.67 -8.02 10.16
N LEU A 70 14.41 -6.96 10.91
CA LEU A 70 15.31 -6.46 11.96
C LEU A 70 14.95 -7.09 13.30
N TRP A 71 13.68 -6.98 13.68
CA TRP A 71 13.14 -7.51 14.91
C TRP A 71 11.61 -7.64 14.83
N ARG A 72 11.04 -8.30 15.84
CA ARG A 72 9.63 -8.65 15.90
C ARG A 72 9.08 -8.36 17.28
N ASP A 73 7.84 -7.92 17.34
CA ASP A 73 7.13 -7.65 18.59
C ASP A 73 5.65 -8.03 18.45
N ARG A 74 5.01 -8.39 19.56
CA ARG A 74 3.60 -8.76 19.56
C ARG A 74 2.70 -7.55 19.34
N LYS A 75 3.10 -6.36 19.82
CA LYS A 75 2.35 -5.10 19.67
C LYS A 75 3.27 -3.91 19.49
N PHE A 76 2.78 -2.85 18.85
CA PHE A 76 3.42 -1.53 18.95
C PHE A 76 3.01 -0.86 20.27
N THR A 77 3.99 -0.40 21.07
CA THR A 77 3.74 0.38 22.30
C THR A 77 2.93 1.65 22.03
N GLU A 78 3.20 2.31 20.90
CA GLU A 78 2.57 3.58 20.51
C GLU A 78 1.25 3.39 19.73
N TYR A 79 1.00 2.18 19.22
CA TYR A 79 -0.16 1.88 18.37
C TYR A 79 -0.74 0.49 18.70
N PRO A 80 -1.56 0.38 19.77
CA PRO A 80 -1.95 -0.91 20.34
C PRO A 80 -2.79 -1.80 19.42
N GLU A 81 -3.42 -1.21 18.39
CA GLU A 81 -4.19 -1.90 17.34
C GLU A 81 -3.29 -2.63 16.33
N ALA A 82 -2.00 -2.26 16.26
CA ALA A 82 -1.02 -2.95 15.43
C ALA A 82 -0.45 -4.16 16.19
N GLU A 83 -0.83 -5.36 15.75
CA GLU A 83 -0.39 -6.63 16.35
C GLU A 83 0.48 -7.44 15.39
N TRP A 84 1.31 -8.34 15.95
CA TRP A 84 2.21 -9.22 15.19
C TRP A 84 3.15 -8.44 14.26
N VAL A 85 3.93 -7.55 14.88
CA VAL A 85 4.78 -6.57 14.23
C VAL A 85 6.07 -7.23 13.76
N THR A 86 6.35 -7.14 12.48
CA THR A 86 7.61 -7.57 11.86
C THR A 86 8.31 -6.36 11.25
N ARG A 87 9.32 -5.81 11.95
CA ARG A 87 10.05 -4.61 11.52
C ARG A 87 11.08 -4.97 10.48
N PHE A 88 11.18 -4.14 9.44
CA PHE A 88 12.18 -4.31 8.39
C PHE A 88 12.90 -3.01 8.02
N GLN A 89 12.48 -1.85 8.54
CA GLN A 89 13.21 -0.60 8.35
C GLN A 89 13.08 0.32 9.58
N ASP A 90 14.14 0.41 10.38
CA ASP A 90 14.14 1.17 11.64
C ASP A 90 14.72 2.58 11.50
N ALA A 91 15.48 2.87 10.43
CA ALA A 91 16.10 4.17 10.24
C ALA A 91 15.04 5.29 10.14
N ASN A 92 14.83 6.01 11.24
CA ASN A 92 13.99 7.21 11.43
C ASN A 92 12.49 7.07 11.12
N ARG A 93 11.98 5.86 10.83
CA ARG A 93 10.60 5.65 10.35
C ARG A 93 9.88 4.48 10.99
N GLY A 94 10.61 3.47 11.46
CA GLY A 94 10.03 2.33 12.15
C GLY A 94 9.02 1.53 11.32
N ILE A 95 9.28 1.29 10.04
CA ILE A 95 8.35 0.61 9.13
C ILE A 95 8.30 -0.90 9.42
N ALA A 96 7.07 -1.44 9.44
CA ALA A 96 6.80 -2.83 9.74
C ALA A 96 5.66 -3.42 8.89
N LEU A 97 5.65 -4.75 8.82
CA LEU A 97 4.47 -5.53 8.49
C LEU A 97 3.69 -5.79 9.80
N HIS A 98 2.38 -5.57 9.84
CA HIS A 98 1.58 -5.85 11.03
C HIS A 98 0.10 -6.07 10.72
N TYR A 99 -0.62 -6.76 11.60
CA TYR A 99 -2.08 -6.84 11.54
C TYR A 99 -2.72 -5.47 11.81
N TYR A 100 -3.82 -5.17 11.11
CA TYR A 100 -4.68 -4.04 11.43
C TYR A 100 -6.14 -4.36 11.08
N PRO A 101 -7.13 -4.02 11.92
CA PRO A 101 -8.53 -4.41 11.71
C PRO A 101 -9.20 -3.76 10.48
N ARG A 102 -8.67 -2.64 9.98
CA ARG A 102 -9.22 -1.93 8.81
C ARG A 102 -8.17 -1.77 7.71
N VAL A 103 -8.21 -2.66 6.73
CA VAL A 103 -7.33 -2.66 5.55
C VAL A 103 -8.18 -2.40 4.32
N PRO A 104 -8.26 -1.15 3.82
CA PRO A 104 -8.99 -0.84 2.58
C PRO A 104 -8.23 -1.29 1.34
N GLU A 105 -8.96 -1.40 0.23
CA GLU A 105 -8.44 -1.68 -1.12
C GLU A 105 -7.55 -0.57 -1.72
N TYR A 106 -7.19 0.45 -0.94
CA TYR A 106 -6.32 1.54 -1.37
C TYR A 106 -5.19 1.78 -0.34
N PRO A 107 -4.04 2.33 -0.73
CA PRO A 107 -2.96 2.68 0.19
C PRO A 107 -3.43 3.66 1.27
N SER A 108 -3.23 3.34 2.56
CA SER A 108 -3.90 4.04 3.67
C SER A 108 -3.07 4.20 4.95
N SER A 109 -1.86 3.64 5.00
CA SER A 109 -0.99 3.76 6.17
C SER A 109 -0.02 4.95 6.05
N HIS A 110 0.78 5.19 7.09
CA HIS A 110 1.89 6.17 7.08
C HIS A 110 3.24 5.52 6.70
N GLY A 111 3.21 4.38 6.00
CA GLY A 111 4.38 3.67 5.47
C GLY A 111 4.44 2.19 5.82
N CYS A 112 3.85 1.78 6.96
CA CYS A 112 3.72 0.36 7.33
C CYS A 112 2.87 -0.41 6.32
N VAL A 113 3.07 -1.72 6.24
CA VAL A 113 2.19 -2.60 5.48
C VAL A 113 1.21 -3.22 6.45
N ARG A 114 -0.04 -2.78 6.40
CA ARG A 114 -1.11 -3.29 7.27
C ARG A 114 -1.73 -4.51 6.62
N ILE A 115 -1.82 -5.62 7.34
CA ILE A 115 -2.28 -6.93 6.88
C ILE A 115 -3.68 -7.18 7.45
N GLN A 116 -4.63 -7.54 6.58
CA GLN A 116 -6.02 -7.73 7.01
C GLN A 116 -6.20 -9.01 7.85
N SER A 117 -5.52 -10.09 7.48
CA SER A 117 -5.62 -11.37 8.17
C SER A 117 -4.71 -11.41 9.39
N LEU A 118 -5.31 -11.51 10.58
CA LEU A 118 -4.59 -11.73 11.84
C LEU A 118 -3.72 -13.00 11.77
N ALA A 119 -4.24 -14.07 11.18
CA ALA A 119 -3.52 -15.33 11.01
C ALA A 119 -2.30 -15.17 10.08
N ALA A 120 -2.43 -14.39 8.99
CA ALA A 120 -1.32 -14.12 8.09
C ALA A 120 -0.24 -13.26 8.75
N ALA A 121 -0.62 -12.20 9.47
CA ALA A 121 0.33 -11.36 10.20
C ALA A 121 1.08 -12.16 11.27
N LYS A 122 0.35 -13.00 12.03
CA LYS A 122 0.95 -13.92 13.00
C LYS A 122 1.89 -14.93 12.36
N LEU A 123 1.50 -15.52 11.22
CA LEU A 123 2.33 -16.47 10.47
C LEU A 123 3.64 -15.80 10.02
N ILE A 124 3.55 -14.61 9.41
CA ILE A 124 4.69 -13.82 8.97
C ILE A 124 5.59 -13.48 10.16
N HIS A 125 5.00 -12.99 11.25
CA HIS A 125 5.72 -12.70 12.48
C HIS A 125 6.48 -13.93 12.97
N ASP A 126 5.78 -15.03 13.28
CA ASP A 126 6.39 -16.19 13.95
C ASP A 126 7.43 -16.89 13.09
N LYS A 127 7.23 -16.93 11.77
CA LYS A 127 8.05 -17.67 10.82
C LYS A 127 9.09 -16.81 10.09
N SER A 128 9.16 -15.52 10.38
CA SER A 128 10.29 -14.68 9.95
C SER A 128 11.49 -14.81 10.89
N LYS A 129 12.69 -14.62 10.37
CA LYS A 129 13.96 -14.65 11.10
C LYS A 129 14.72 -13.35 10.91
N ASN A 130 15.14 -12.74 12.01
CA ASN A 130 15.92 -11.52 12.00
C ASN A 130 17.21 -11.72 11.19
N GLY A 131 17.54 -10.77 10.32
CA GLY A 131 18.69 -10.78 9.43
C GLY A 131 18.64 -11.82 8.29
N LYS A 132 17.63 -12.71 8.25
CA LYS A 132 17.54 -13.79 7.26
C LYS A 132 16.31 -13.72 6.37
N THR A 133 15.15 -13.37 6.94
CA THR A 133 13.95 -13.12 6.14
C THR A 133 14.08 -11.76 5.48
N ILE A 134 13.87 -11.72 4.16
CA ILE A 134 13.89 -10.49 3.38
C ILE A 134 12.45 -10.04 3.11
N VAL A 135 12.15 -8.79 3.41
CA VAL A 135 10.93 -8.11 2.93
C VAL A 135 11.29 -7.41 1.63
N LYS A 136 10.72 -7.88 0.52
CA LYS A 136 10.87 -7.28 -0.79
C LYS A 136 9.63 -6.45 -1.09
N VAL A 137 9.80 -5.14 -1.20
CA VAL A 137 8.73 -4.21 -1.55
C VAL A 137 8.90 -3.76 -3.00
N HIS A 138 7.89 -4.02 -3.83
CA HIS A 138 7.91 -3.72 -5.26
C HIS A 138 6.52 -3.33 -5.78
N GLY A 139 6.41 -3.18 -7.11
CA GLY A 139 5.18 -2.71 -7.75
C GLY A 139 5.11 -1.19 -7.75
N GLU A 140 4.36 -0.64 -8.71
CA GLU A 140 4.02 0.78 -8.67
C GLU A 140 3.00 1.00 -7.56
N LEU A 141 3.09 2.10 -6.82
CA LEU A 141 2.06 2.44 -5.85
C LEU A 141 0.75 2.77 -6.57
N ARG A 142 0.83 3.28 -7.81
CA ARG A 142 -0.26 3.63 -8.72
C ARG A 142 0.20 3.56 -10.18
N PRO A 143 -0.70 3.51 -11.18
CA PRO A 143 -0.29 3.75 -12.56
C PRO A 143 0.33 5.15 -12.60
N ASN A 144 1.41 5.35 -13.36
CA ASN A 144 2.11 6.63 -13.49
C ASN A 144 1.18 7.80 -13.88
N PHE A 145 0.53 8.38 -12.87
CA PHE A 145 -0.12 9.69 -12.89
C PHE A 145 0.86 10.61 -12.19
N ASN A 146 1.74 11.22 -12.96
CA ASN A 146 2.82 12.05 -12.43
C ASN A 146 2.31 13.26 -11.61
N ASN A 147 1.00 13.52 -11.60
CA ASN A 147 0.39 14.68 -10.96
C ASN A 147 -0.90 14.35 -10.22
N THR A 148 -1.06 14.97 -9.05
CA THR A 148 -2.36 15.14 -8.39
C THR A 148 -3.28 15.96 -9.32
N LEU A 149 -4.43 15.41 -9.71
CA LEU A 149 -5.36 16.13 -10.57
C LEU A 149 -6.38 16.91 -9.73
N ARG A 150 -6.68 18.12 -10.19
CA ARG A 150 -7.64 19.04 -9.59
C ARG A 150 -8.22 19.94 -10.67
N ARG A 151 -9.22 20.76 -10.32
CA ARG A 151 -9.83 21.71 -11.23
C ARG A 151 -8.77 22.49 -12.02
N GLY A 152 -8.93 22.55 -13.34
CA GLY A 152 -8.01 23.20 -14.28
C GLY A 152 -6.92 22.30 -14.84
N ALA A 153 -6.74 21.07 -14.32
CA ALA A 153 -5.88 20.09 -14.96
C ALA A 153 -6.48 19.63 -16.30
N THR A 154 -5.62 19.33 -17.27
CA THR A 154 -6.04 18.83 -18.60
C THR A 154 -5.16 17.66 -19.07
N GLY A 155 -5.62 16.92 -20.08
CA GLY A 155 -4.82 15.92 -20.80
C GLY A 155 -5.20 14.46 -20.53
N GLU A 156 -4.33 13.54 -20.96
CA GLU A 156 -4.64 12.10 -20.97
C GLU A 156 -4.82 11.50 -19.57
N ASP A 157 -4.15 12.04 -18.56
CA ASP A 157 -4.31 11.60 -17.18
C ASP A 157 -5.70 11.95 -16.63
N VAL A 158 -6.24 13.11 -17.01
CA VAL A 158 -7.62 13.48 -16.71
C VAL A 158 -8.59 12.54 -17.43
N LYS A 159 -8.38 12.24 -18.72
CA LYS A 159 -9.24 11.29 -19.45
C LYS A 159 -9.23 9.90 -18.83
N LYS A 160 -8.06 9.39 -18.42
CA LYS A 160 -7.95 8.09 -17.74
C LYS A 160 -8.74 8.09 -16.43
N MET A 161 -8.62 9.14 -15.62
CA MET A 161 -9.37 9.29 -14.37
C MET A 161 -10.89 9.38 -14.63
N GLN A 162 -11.31 10.20 -15.60
CA GLN A 162 -12.72 10.32 -16.01
C GLN A 162 -13.28 8.97 -16.52
N ARG A 163 -12.52 8.22 -17.33
CA ARG A 163 -12.89 6.86 -17.76
C ARG A 163 -13.14 5.93 -16.58
N GLN A 164 -12.25 5.95 -15.58
CA GLN A 164 -12.45 5.09 -14.40
C GLN A 164 -13.65 5.51 -13.54
N LEU A 165 -13.89 6.81 -13.38
CA LEU A 165 -15.12 7.28 -12.74
C LEU A 165 -16.35 6.78 -13.50
N SER A 166 -16.35 6.89 -14.82
CA SER A 166 -17.44 6.37 -15.66
C SER A 166 -17.63 4.85 -15.48
N ASN A 167 -16.54 4.08 -15.50
CA ASN A 167 -16.57 2.63 -15.28
C ASN A 167 -17.13 2.23 -13.91
N LYS A 168 -16.93 3.07 -12.88
CA LYS A 168 -17.50 2.88 -11.54
C LYS A 168 -18.93 3.42 -11.38
N GLY A 169 -19.57 3.85 -12.47
CA GLY A 169 -20.97 4.27 -12.50
C GLY A 169 -21.20 5.77 -12.31
N TYR A 170 -20.17 6.60 -12.33
CA TYR A 170 -20.32 8.06 -12.22
C TYR A 170 -20.48 8.66 -13.62
N THR A 171 -21.63 9.23 -13.93
CA THR A 171 -21.86 9.89 -15.23
C THR A 171 -21.11 11.22 -15.32
N LEU A 172 -20.19 11.34 -16.27
CA LEU A 172 -19.44 12.56 -16.61
C LEU A 172 -18.91 12.52 -18.05
N THR A 173 -18.55 13.68 -18.60
CA THR A 173 -17.87 13.79 -19.89
C THR A 173 -16.41 13.33 -19.76
N ILE A 174 -15.91 12.60 -20.75
CA ILE A 174 -14.51 12.19 -20.87
C ILE A 174 -13.85 13.06 -21.96
N ASP A 175 -13.60 14.32 -21.63
CA ASP A 175 -13.01 15.33 -22.51
C ASP A 175 -11.53 15.54 -22.24
N GLY A 176 -11.04 15.11 -21.08
CA GLY A 176 -9.69 15.40 -20.62
C GLY A 176 -9.57 16.75 -19.93
N ASP A 177 -10.69 17.40 -19.60
CA ASP A 177 -10.73 18.66 -18.87
C ASP A 177 -11.28 18.45 -17.46
N PHE A 178 -10.47 18.80 -16.47
CA PHE A 178 -10.90 18.74 -15.08
C PHE A 178 -11.70 20.03 -14.75
N GLY A 179 -12.91 20.12 -15.30
CA GLY A 179 -13.85 21.20 -15.02
C GLY A 179 -14.68 20.98 -13.74
N PRO A 180 -15.62 21.89 -13.43
CA PRO A 180 -16.51 21.77 -12.26
C PRO A 180 -17.33 20.48 -12.23
N GLY A 181 -17.75 19.96 -13.39
CA GLY A 181 -18.48 18.69 -13.49
C GLY A 181 -17.62 17.49 -13.08
N THR A 182 -16.37 17.44 -13.54
CA THR A 182 -15.39 16.42 -13.14
C THR A 182 -15.11 16.49 -11.64
N GLU A 183 -14.89 17.68 -11.09
CA GLU A 183 -14.67 17.85 -9.64
C GLU A 183 -15.86 17.37 -8.79
N ALA A 184 -17.09 17.72 -9.20
CA ALA A 184 -18.29 17.28 -8.49
C ALA A 184 -18.37 15.75 -8.41
N LYS A 185 -17.95 15.05 -9.47
CA LYS A 185 -17.95 13.58 -9.56
C LYS A 185 -16.80 12.96 -8.76
N VAL A 186 -15.63 13.60 -8.75
CA VAL A 186 -14.54 13.21 -7.84
C VAL A 186 -14.98 13.33 -6.38
N LYS A 187 -15.60 14.46 -6.00
CA LYS A 187 -16.15 14.66 -4.64
C LYS A 187 -17.21 13.62 -4.29
N GLN A 188 -18.10 13.29 -5.24
CA GLN A 188 -19.11 12.24 -5.05
C GLN A 188 -18.44 10.89 -4.78
N PHE A 189 -17.51 10.49 -5.65
CA PHE A 189 -16.74 9.26 -5.49
C PHE A 189 -15.99 9.18 -4.16
N GLN A 190 -15.35 10.27 -3.75
CA GLN A 190 -14.64 10.35 -2.46
C GLN A 190 -15.60 10.12 -1.29
N ARG A 191 -16.79 10.74 -1.28
CA ARG A 191 -17.79 10.50 -0.23
C ARG A 191 -18.24 9.04 -0.19
N ASP A 192 -18.52 8.46 -1.35
CA ASP A 192 -19.00 7.08 -1.47
C ASP A 192 -17.94 6.07 -1.00
N LYS A 193 -16.65 6.42 -1.15
CA LYS A 193 -15.50 5.66 -0.64
C LYS A 193 -15.04 6.07 0.76
N ARG A 194 -15.76 6.98 1.44
CA ARG A 194 -15.43 7.51 2.77
C ARG A 194 -14.02 8.13 2.85
N LEU A 195 -13.60 8.77 1.76
CA LEU A 195 -12.39 9.58 1.66
C LEU A 195 -12.70 11.05 1.98
N VAL A 196 -11.64 11.86 2.15
CA VAL A 196 -11.79 13.32 2.20
C VAL A 196 -12.35 13.80 0.86
N SER A 197 -13.51 14.45 0.89
CA SER A 197 -14.26 14.92 -0.30
C SER A 197 -13.78 16.30 -0.77
N ASP A 198 -12.47 16.46 -1.01
CA ASP A 198 -11.86 17.73 -1.43
C ASP A 198 -11.96 18.01 -2.94
N GLY A 199 -12.35 17.02 -3.75
CA GLY A 199 -12.44 17.11 -5.21
C GLY A 199 -11.09 17.02 -5.91
N ILE A 200 -10.06 16.63 -5.17
CA ILE A 200 -8.71 16.45 -5.67
C ILE A 200 -8.50 14.95 -5.88
N CYS A 201 -8.18 14.56 -7.11
CA CYS A 201 -7.72 13.21 -7.39
C CYS A 201 -6.25 13.08 -6.98
N GLY A 202 -6.06 13.02 -5.66
CA GLY A 202 -4.78 12.74 -5.02
C GLY A 202 -4.62 11.25 -4.75
N LEU A 203 -3.66 10.96 -3.89
CA LEU A 203 -3.17 9.60 -3.64
C LEU A 203 -4.30 8.63 -3.22
N GLN A 204 -5.07 8.97 -2.19
CA GLN A 204 -6.15 8.11 -1.71
C GLN A 204 -7.27 7.93 -2.75
N THR A 205 -7.62 9.01 -3.46
CA THR A 205 -8.64 8.98 -4.52
C THR A 205 -8.23 8.04 -5.64
N TYR A 206 -6.99 8.14 -6.13
CA TYR A 206 -6.50 7.25 -7.17
C TYR A 206 -6.45 5.80 -6.73
N GLY A 207 -5.98 5.52 -5.51
CA GLY A 207 -5.98 4.15 -4.98
C GLY A 207 -7.38 3.55 -5.02
N ALA A 208 -8.38 4.27 -4.50
CA ALA A 208 -9.76 3.78 -4.50
C ALA A 208 -10.37 3.68 -5.92
N LEU A 209 -9.90 4.53 -6.85
CA LEU A 209 -10.45 4.63 -8.20
C LEU A 209 -9.92 3.54 -9.12
N PHE A 210 -8.75 2.97 -8.85
CA PHE A 210 -8.14 1.94 -9.68
C PHE A 210 -7.98 0.57 -8.99
N ALA A 211 -8.37 0.47 -7.72
CA ALA A 211 -8.73 -0.80 -7.10
C ALA A 211 -10.02 -1.36 -7.71
#